data_AF-A0A3L7P7Q1-F1
#
_entry.id   AF-A0A3L7P7Q1-F1
#
_cell.length_a   1.000
_cell.length_b   1.000
_cell.length_c   1.000
_cell.angle_alpha   90.00
_cell.angle_beta   90.00
_cell.angle_gamma   90.00
#
_symmetry.space_group_name_H-M   'P 1'
#
loop_
_entity.id
_entity.type
_entity.pdbx_description
1 polymer ?
#
loop_
_entity_poly.entity_id
_entity_poly.type
_entity_poly.pdbx_seq_one_letter_code
_entity_poly.pdbx_strand_id
1 'polypeptide(L)' 'MDFLRMVLAINSGLDLAYIATGIILATRRKPLLQGFGWAVLAQGLFLLVLDLAFLFMSHQ' A
#
# COMPACT_ATOMS: atom_id res chain seq x y z
N MET A 1 -14.35 -16.02 9.23
CA MET A 1 -14.00 -14.64 8.82
C MET A 1 -12.70 -14.14 9.47
N ASP A 2 -12.28 -14.70 10.60
CA ASP A 2 -11.09 -14.25 11.33
C ASP A 2 -9.79 -14.34 10.52
N PHE A 3 -9.63 -15.43 9.75
CA PHE A 3 -8.49 -15.58 8.84
C PHE A 3 -8.43 -14.45 7.80
N LEU A 4 -9.56 -14.12 7.15
CA LEU A 4 -9.63 -13.04 6.17
C LEU A 4 -9.28 -11.69 6.79
N ARG A 5 -9.81 -11.39 7.98
CA ARG A 5 -9.52 -10.16 8.72
C ARG A 5 -8.03 -10.04 9.05
N MET A 6 -7.41 -11.14 9.49
CA MET A 6 -5.97 -11.19 9.76
C MET A 6 -5.15 -10.93 8.49
N VAL A 7 -5.50 -11.57 7.37
CA VAL A 7 -4.81 -11.36 6.09
C VAL A 7 -4.94 -9.90 5.62
N LEU A 8 -6.14 -9.33 5.65
CA LEU A 8 -6.38 -7.93 5.26
C LEU A 8 -5.63 -6.94 6.16
N ALA A 9 -5.57 -7.20 7.47
CA ALA A 9 -4.82 -6.35 8.40
C ALA A 9 -3.30 -6.41 8.14
N ILE A 10 -2.76 -7.61 7.87
CA ILE A 10 -1.35 -7.77 7.51
C ILE A 10 -1.06 -7.08 6.18
N ASN A 11 -1.89 -7.27 5.15
CA ASN A 11 -1.71 -6.62 3.85
C ASN A 11 -1.79 -5.10 3.95
N SER A 12 -2.76 -4.55 4.68
CA SER A 12 -2.85 -3.10 4.93
C SER A 12 -1.57 -2.56 5.58
N GLY A 13 -0.96 -3.33 6.48
CA GLY A 13 0.35 -2.99 7.05
C GLY A 13 1.49 -3.02 6.02
N LEU A 14 1.50 -3.99 5.11
CA LEU A 14 2.48 -4.07 4.02
C LEU A 14 2.32 -2.90 3.03
N ASP A 15 1.09 -2.45 2.76
CA ASP A 15 0.85 -1.31 1.86
C ASP A 15 1.44 -0.01 2.39
N LEU A 16 1.46 0.19 3.72
CA LEU A 16 2.17 1.31 4.33
C LEU A 16 3.67 1.26 4.04
N ALA A 17 4.27 0.07 4.02
CA ALA A 17 5.67 -0.10 3.63
C ALA A 17 5.88 0.20 2.14
N TYR A 18 4.94 -0.17 1.26
CA TYR A 18 4.95 0.22 -0.15
C TYR A 18 4.87 1.74 -0.33
N ILE A 19 3.95 2.41 0.36
CA ILE A 19 3.78 3.86 0.32
C ILE A 19 5.07 4.56 0.77
N ALA A 20 5.63 4.16 1.91
CA ALA A 20 6.88 4.72 2.41
C ALA A 20 8.03 4.53 1.39
N THR A 21 8.13 3.34 0.81
CA THR A 21 9.10 3.03 -0.24
C THR A 21 8.88 3.89 -1.49
N GLY A 22 7.64 4.06 -1.92
CA GLY A 22 7.25 4.93 -3.03
C GLY A 22 7.69 6.37 -2.81
N ILE A 23 7.48 6.92 -1.61
CA ILE A 23 7.93 8.28 -1.23
C ILE A 23 9.45 8.39 -1.31
N ILE A 24 10.18 7.42 -0.74
CA ILE A 24 11.65 7.41 -0.77
C ILE A 24 12.16 7.36 -2.22
N LEU A 25 11.55 6.53 -3.06
CA LEU A 25 11.93 6.39 -4.45
C LEU A 25 11.56 7.63 -5.28
N ALA A 26 10.40 8.25 -5.02
CA ALA A 26 9.92 9.43 -5.73
C ALA A 26 10.76 10.68 -5.41
N THR A 27 11.32 10.75 -4.20
CA THR A 27 12.16 11.86 -3.72
C THR A 27 13.65 11.64 -3.93
N ARG A 28 14.04 10.50 -4.51
CA ARG A 28 15.44 10.15 -4.76
C ARG A 28 16.05 11.09 -5.81
N ARG A 29 17.16 11.77 -5.48
CA ARG A 29 17.85 12.72 -6.36
C ARG A 29 18.29 12.14 -7.72
N LYS A 30 18.60 10.85 -7.75
CA LYS A 30 19.00 10.11 -8.95
C LYS A 30 18.06 8.90 -9.10
N PRO A 31 16.89 9.07 -9.75
CA PRO A 31 15.96 7.98 -9.95
C PRO A 31 16.55 6.96 -10.94
N LEU A 32 16.33 5.67 -10.70
CA LEU A 32 16.70 4.59 -11.65
C LEU A 32 15.86 4.70 -12.93
N LEU A 33 14.57 5.01 -12.77
CA LEU A 33 13.62 5.26 -13.85
C LEU A 33 12.69 6.39 -13.42
N GLN A 34 12.47 7.35 -14.31
CA GLN A 34 11.58 8.49 -14.03
C GLN A 34 10.15 8.00 -13.76
N GLY A 35 9.54 8.49 -12.68
CA GLY A 35 8.17 8.12 -12.32
C GLY A 35 8.04 6.80 -11.54
N PHE A 36 9.11 6.01 -11.40
CA PHE A 36 9.03 4.71 -10.72
C PHE A 36 8.52 4.82 -9.27
N GLY A 37 9.06 5.74 -8.47
CA GLY A 37 8.59 5.94 -7.11
C GLY A 37 7.14 6.43 -7.03
N TRP A 38 6.71 7.26 -7.98
CA TRP A 38 5.31 7.70 -8.08
C TRP A 38 4.36 6.56 -8.41
N ALA A 39 4.78 5.64 -9.29
CA ALA A 39 4.00 4.44 -9.61
C ALA A 39 3.85 3.52 -8.39
N VAL A 40 4.94 3.28 -7.63
CA VAL A 40 4.90 2.49 -6.38
C VAL A 40 4.01 3.16 -5.34
N LEU A 41 4.10 4.48 -5.20
CA LEU A 41 3.26 5.24 -4.28
C LEU A 41 1.77 5.14 -4.64
N ALA A 42 1.43 5.32 -5.92
CA ALA A 42 0.06 5.20 -6.41
C ALA A 42 -0.49 3.78 -6.21
N GLN A 43 0.33 2.76 -6.47
CA GLN A 43 -0.01 1.36 -6.23
C GLN A 43 -0.31 1.12 -4.74
N GLY A 44 0.60 1.51 -3.84
CA GLY A 44 0.42 1.28 -2.40
C GLY A 44 -0.80 2.00 -1.83
N LEU A 45 -1.07 3.23 -2.26
CA LEU A 45 -2.28 3.97 -1.87
C LEU A 45 -3.55 3.27 -2.35
N PHE A 46 -3.56 2.79 -3.61
CA PHE A 46 -4.72 2.08 -4.17
C PHE A 46 -5.02 0.79 -3.41
N LEU A 47 -3.98 -0.02 -3.12
CA LEU A 47 -4.12 -1.27 -2.37
C LEU A 47 -4.60 -1.03 -0.95
N LEU A 48 -4.02 -0.05 -0.25
CA LEU A 48 -4.41 0.28 1.12
C LEU A 48 -5.90 0.66 1.21
N VAL A 49 -6.40 1.47 0.28
CA VAL A 49 -7.81 1.85 0.26
C VAL A 49 -8.72 0.64 0.05
N LEU A 50 -8.35 -0.27 -0.85
CA LEU A 50 -9.12 -1.50 -1.07
C LEU A 50 -9.10 -2.40 0.17
N ASP A 51 -7.93 -2.69 0.73
CA ASP A 51 -7.81 -3.59 1.88
C ASP A 51 -8.53 -3.04 3.11
N LEU A 52 -8.46 -1.73 3.36
CA LEU A 52 -9.22 -1.10 4.44
C LEU A 52 -10.73 -1.14 4.19
N ALA A 53 -11.19 -0.94 2.95
CA ALA A 53 -12.60 -1.05 2.60
C ALA A 53 -13.13 -2.47 2.84
N PHE A 54 -12.41 -3.49 2.39
CA PHE A 54 -12.77 -4.90 2.64
C PHE A 54 -12.66 -5.27 4.11
N LEU A 55 -11.65 -4.77 4.83
CA LEU A 55 -11.52 -5.01 6.27
C LEU A 55 -12.71 -4.41 7.01
N PHE A 56 -13.11 -3.20 6.69
CA PHE A 56 -14.29 -2.55 7.25
C PHE A 56 -15.58 -3.31 6.93
N MET A 57 -15.80 -3.70 5.67
CA MET A 57 -16.96 -4.50 5.28
C MET A 57 -17.00 -5.85 5.99
N SER A 58 -15.84 -6.47 6.22
CA SER A 58 -15.78 -7.74 6.93
C SER A 58 -16.19 -7.63 8.40
N HIS A 59 -16.23 -6.42 8.99
CA HIS A 59 -16.61 -6.14 10.37
C HIS A 59 -18.10 -5.87 10.58
N GLN A 60 -18.86 -5.64 9.50
CA GLN A 60 -20.34 -5.59 9.53
C GLN A 60 -20.93 -7.00 9.49
#